data_AF-A0A952EB63-F1
#
_entry.id   AF-A0A952EB63-F1
#
_cell.length_a   1.000
_cell.length_b   1.000
_cell.length_c   1.000
_cell.angle_alpha   90.00
_cell.angle_beta   90.00
_cell.angle_gamma   90.00
#
_symmetry.space_group_name_H-M   'P 1'
#
loop_
_entity.id
_entity.type
_entity.pdbx_description
1 polymer ?
#
loop_
_entity_poly.entity_id
_entity_poly.type
_entity_poly.pdbx_seq_one_letter_code
_entity_poly.pdbx_strand_id
1 'polypeptide(L)'
;MRASSLLHPPLIRSPVRLFRNWCRVTSMERLTKSQHFPPEAIADLSKSSASGFMKLVETLEKREFALVLGAGVSNSAGLPAWTTLLYKICSAFFYHWEWELQHGQTSTHKPPQNLSIAFANEIFWSKDSVRKAEAFITGDPLLVAQQIKNCIRPADWKWLLRRALYDIDDLVQHDGSPSELIKMISSLCAIKAGRIRAVISYNYDDLLELCLKADRVPYKPIYAKPIRNTAALPIFHPHGYLPIHGGPAESTFVLSEDDYVQNASQPFSWSNLVQLETFAQYPCIFIGASMKDTALRRLLRLSRTTHAQAHFAFLPASEPMTQQSEMFDALFDHDLKTLGVYDVRYRVSEAPKDRHERLLKLIELAITCSCDRKKIWDIRKA
;
A
#
# COMPACT_ATOMS: atom_id res chain seq x y z
N MET A 1 -13.40 61.90 33.92
CA MET A 1 -13.95 61.12 35.04
C MET A 1 -14.89 60.07 34.49
N ARG A 2 -14.71 58.80 34.94
CA ARG A 2 -15.43 57.56 34.60
C ARG A 2 -15.17 57.01 33.19
N ALA A 3 -15.05 55.71 32.95
CA ALA A 3 -14.58 54.54 33.69
C ALA A 3 -14.65 53.37 32.67
N SER A 4 -13.60 52.55 32.62
CA SER A 4 -13.55 51.14 32.19
C SER A 4 -14.70 50.56 31.34
N SER A 5 -14.41 50.20 30.09
CA SER A 5 -15.12 49.14 29.38
C SER A 5 -14.16 47.96 29.13
N LEU A 6 -14.28 46.93 29.97
CA LEU A 6 -13.68 45.62 29.78
C LEU A 6 -14.18 45.01 28.46
N LEU A 7 -13.27 44.76 27.53
CA LEU A 7 -13.53 43.95 26.34
C LEU A 7 -13.56 42.47 26.75
N HIS A 8 -14.76 41.88 26.77
CA HIS A 8 -14.92 40.43 26.80
C HIS A 8 -14.50 39.82 25.45
N PRO A 9 -13.79 38.68 25.42
CA PRO A 9 -13.51 37.95 24.18
C PRO A 9 -14.79 37.28 23.64
N PRO A 10 -14.91 37.07 22.32
CA PRO A 10 -16.10 36.46 21.74
C PRO A 10 -16.21 34.98 22.15
N LEU A 11 -17.39 34.64 22.67
CA LEU A 11 -17.81 33.29 23.05
C LEU A 11 -17.59 32.29 21.90
N ILE A 12 -16.76 31.28 22.17
CA ILE A 12 -16.58 30.08 21.36
C ILE A 12 -17.95 29.38 21.26
N ARG A 13 -18.52 29.35 20.05
CA ARG A 13 -19.78 28.63 19.77
C ARG A 13 -19.55 27.13 19.97
N SER A 14 -20.45 26.50 20.72
CA SER A 14 -20.33 25.11 21.17
C SER A 14 -20.32 24.06 20.04
N PRO A 15 -19.80 22.83 20.28
CA PRO A 15 -19.58 21.80 19.25
C PRO A 15 -20.86 21.07 18.77
N VAL A 16 -22.05 21.57 19.11
CA VAL A 16 -23.31 20.82 18.96
C VAL A 16 -23.84 20.80 17.51
N ARG A 17 -23.30 21.60 16.59
CA ARG A 17 -23.73 21.61 15.18
C ARG A 17 -23.07 20.56 14.27
N LEU A 18 -21.97 19.94 14.68
CA LEU A 18 -21.31 18.88 13.88
C LEU A 18 -22.02 17.52 13.99
N PHE A 19 -22.75 17.26 15.09
CA PHE A 19 -23.50 16.02 15.27
C PHE A 19 -24.80 15.95 14.43
N ARG A 20 -25.34 17.08 14.00
CA ARG A 20 -26.60 17.14 13.23
C ARG A 20 -26.45 16.78 11.76
N ASN A 21 -25.23 16.76 11.23
CA ASN A 21 -24.94 16.29 9.87
C ASN A 21 -24.74 14.77 9.79
N TRP A 22 -24.76 14.06 10.92
CA TRP A 22 -24.66 12.60 10.95
C TRP A 22 -25.99 11.92 10.56
N CYS A 23 -27.13 12.63 10.67
CA CYS A 23 -28.46 12.12 10.32
C CYS A 23 -28.98 12.53 8.92
N ARG A 24 -28.11 13.01 8.02
CA ARG A 24 -28.45 13.24 6.59
C ARG A 24 -27.79 12.25 5.63
N VAL A 25 -27.47 11.05 6.13
CA VAL A 25 -27.33 9.84 5.31
C VAL A 25 -28.68 9.15 5.25
N THR A 26 -29.68 9.84 4.73
CA THR A 26 -31.05 9.31 4.53
C THR A 26 -31.58 9.79 3.19
N SER A 27 -30.93 9.31 2.12
CA SER A 27 -31.53 9.21 0.79
C SER A 27 -31.21 7.88 0.09
N MET A 28 -30.77 6.87 0.85
CA MET A 28 -30.67 5.46 0.42
C MET A 28 -31.88 4.60 0.83
N GLU A 29 -32.92 5.19 1.45
CA GLU A 29 -34.12 4.47 1.94
C GLU A 29 -35.26 4.32 0.91
N ARG A 30 -34.95 4.36 -0.39
CA ARG A 30 -35.88 3.86 -1.43
C ARG A 30 -35.25 2.75 -2.26
N LEU A 31 -34.79 1.72 -1.55
CA LEU A 31 -34.67 0.37 -2.08
C LEU A 31 -35.65 -0.48 -1.27
N THR A 32 -36.66 -0.98 -1.96
CA THR A 32 -37.60 -2.06 -1.59
C THR A 32 -37.54 -2.56 -0.15
N LYS A 33 -38.62 -2.32 0.61
CA LYS A 33 -38.88 -2.62 2.04
C LYS A 33 -38.70 -4.10 2.51
N SER A 34 -37.95 -4.98 1.83
CA SER A 34 -37.89 -6.41 2.19
C SER A 34 -36.53 -7.11 2.10
N GLN A 35 -35.40 -6.43 1.89
CA GLN A 35 -34.08 -7.09 1.82
C GLN A 35 -33.23 -6.81 3.08
N HIS A 36 -32.74 -7.88 3.72
CA HIS A 36 -31.87 -7.82 4.90
C HIS A 36 -30.49 -7.27 4.53
N PHE A 37 -30.01 -6.23 5.22
CA PHE A 37 -28.68 -5.67 5.00
C PHE A 37 -27.69 -6.17 6.09
N PRO A 38 -26.48 -6.65 5.74
CA PRO A 38 -25.88 -6.68 4.40
C PRO A 38 -26.45 -7.72 3.42
N PRO A 39 -26.29 -7.54 2.08
CA PRO A 39 -26.55 -8.59 1.08
C PRO A 39 -25.84 -9.91 1.42
N GLU A 40 -26.44 -11.04 1.05
CA GLU A 40 -25.93 -12.38 1.41
C GLU A 40 -24.47 -12.61 0.98
N ALA A 41 -24.11 -12.13 -0.22
CA ALA A 41 -22.74 -12.20 -0.76
C ALA A 41 -21.67 -11.52 0.12
N ILE A 42 -22.06 -10.57 0.98
CA ILE A 42 -21.18 -9.79 1.87
C ILE A 42 -21.68 -9.77 3.33
N ALA A 43 -22.48 -10.76 3.72
CA ALA A 43 -23.09 -10.85 5.05
C ALA A 43 -22.06 -11.12 6.18
N ASP A 44 -20.86 -11.57 5.83
CA ASP A 44 -19.71 -11.72 6.73
C ASP A 44 -19.05 -10.39 7.09
N LEU A 45 -19.25 -9.34 6.30
CA LEU A 45 -18.68 -8.02 6.57
C LEU A 45 -19.47 -7.29 7.67
N SER A 46 -18.78 -6.43 8.41
CA SER A 46 -19.45 -5.49 9.33
C SER A 46 -20.41 -4.58 8.54
N LYS A 47 -21.44 -4.02 9.21
CA LYS A 47 -22.37 -3.07 8.56
C LYS A 47 -21.64 -1.87 7.94
N SER A 48 -20.56 -1.41 8.57
CA SER A 48 -19.73 -0.30 8.06
C SER A 48 -19.00 -0.72 6.78
N SER A 49 -18.28 -1.85 6.82
CA SER A 49 -17.50 -2.35 5.68
C SER A 49 -18.39 -2.78 4.52
N ALA A 50 -19.57 -3.37 4.78
CA ALA A 50 -20.58 -3.64 3.76
C ALA A 50 -21.10 -2.36 3.10
N SER A 51 -21.31 -1.30 3.87
CA SER A 51 -21.71 0.01 3.32
C SER A 51 -20.60 0.62 2.46
N GLY A 52 -19.34 0.48 2.90
CA GLY A 52 -18.15 0.85 2.12
C GLY A 52 -18.07 0.11 0.79
N PHE A 53 -18.30 -1.21 0.82
CA PHE A 53 -18.32 -2.05 -0.38
C PHE A 53 -19.45 -1.68 -1.35
N MET A 54 -20.66 -1.44 -0.86
CA MET A 54 -21.77 -0.97 -1.71
C MET A 54 -21.46 0.37 -2.38
N LYS A 55 -20.81 1.28 -1.65
CA LYS A 55 -20.36 2.56 -2.19
C LYS A 55 -19.23 2.40 -3.22
N LEU A 56 -18.33 1.43 -3.02
CA LEU A 56 -17.31 1.07 -4.00
C LEU A 56 -17.95 0.61 -5.31
N VAL A 57 -18.88 -0.35 -5.25
CA VAL A 57 -19.59 -0.88 -6.44
C VAL A 57 -20.33 0.24 -7.19
N GLU A 58 -21.04 1.11 -6.48
CA GLU A 58 -21.70 2.27 -7.09
C GLU A 58 -20.70 3.23 -7.75
N THR A 59 -19.52 3.40 -7.15
CA THR A 59 -18.48 4.29 -7.71
C THR A 59 -17.86 3.68 -8.97
N LEU A 60 -17.59 2.37 -8.97
CA LEU A 60 -17.08 1.61 -10.12
C LEU A 60 -18.05 1.65 -11.31
N GLU A 61 -19.36 1.70 -11.04
CA GLU A 61 -20.41 1.79 -12.06
C GLU A 61 -20.39 3.14 -12.79
N LYS A 62 -20.14 4.24 -12.06
CA LYS A 62 -20.37 5.61 -12.53
C LYS A 62 -19.13 6.41 -12.87
N ARG A 63 -17.96 6.03 -12.35
CA ARG A 63 -16.75 6.85 -12.41
C ARG A 63 -15.54 6.09 -12.94
N GLU A 64 -14.64 6.86 -13.53
CA GLU A 64 -13.25 6.47 -13.70
C GLU A 64 -12.55 6.41 -12.34
N PHE A 65 -11.57 5.53 -12.19
CA PHE A 65 -10.88 5.29 -10.93
C PHE A 65 -9.38 5.00 -11.13
N ALA A 66 -8.64 5.03 -10.03
CA ALA A 66 -7.23 4.65 -9.99
C ALA A 66 -7.02 3.50 -9.00
N LEU A 67 -6.03 2.65 -9.27
CA LEU A 67 -5.61 1.60 -8.35
C LEU A 67 -4.38 2.05 -7.58
N VAL A 68 -4.30 1.70 -6.30
CA VAL A 68 -3.14 1.97 -5.47
C VAL A 68 -2.70 0.67 -4.81
N LEU A 69 -1.50 0.21 -5.15
CA LEU A 69 -0.99 -1.10 -4.79
C LEU A 69 0.10 -0.97 -3.73
N GLY A 70 -0.04 -1.71 -2.64
CA GLY A 70 0.97 -1.84 -1.60
C GLY A 70 1.64 -3.21 -1.62
N ALA A 71 2.56 -3.41 -0.67
CA ALA A 71 3.43 -4.59 -0.62
C ALA A 71 2.67 -5.92 -0.49
N GLY A 72 1.42 -5.91 0.02
CA GLY A 72 0.57 -7.10 0.07
C GLY A 72 0.26 -7.69 -1.30
N VAL A 73 0.27 -6.89 -2.38
CA VAL A 73 0.08 -7.38 -3.75
C VAL A 73 1.29 -8.21 -4.18
N SER A 74 2.50 -7.67 -4.06
CA SER A 74 3.74 -8.38 -4.39
C SER A 74 3.97 -9.58 -3.47
N ASN A 75 3.61 -9.44 -2.19
CA ASN A 75 3.71 -10.52 -1.21
C ASN A 75 2.80 -11.71 -1.51
N SER A 76 1.65 -11.48 -2.15
CA SER A 76 0.79 -12.57 -2.60
C SER A 76 1.46 -13.47 -3.66
N ALA A 77 2.52 -12.99 -4.32
CA ALA A 77 3.34 -13.74 -5.28
C ALA A 77 4.67 -14.23 -4.69
N GLY A 78 4.84 -14.17 -3.37
CA GLY A 78 6.05 -14.65 -2.68
C GLY A 78 7.10 -13.57 -2.40
N LEU A 79 6.99 -12.36 -2.98
CA LEU A 79 7.96 -11.30 -2.71
C LEU A 79 7.89 -10.83 -1.24
N PRO A 80 9.02 -10.40 -0.67
CA PRO A 80 9.05 -9.98 0.73
C PRO A 80 8.22 -8.71 0.97
N ALA A 81 7.47 -8.70 2.08
CA ALA A 81 6.97 -7.46 2.64
C ALA A 81 8.13 -6.61 3.22
N TRP A 82 7.89 -5.34 3.53
CA TRP A 82 8.93 -4.41 4.03
C TRP A 82 9.76 -4.95 5.20
N THR A 83 9.13 -5.59 6.20
CA THR A 83 9.86 -6.17 7.33
C THR A 83 10.77 -7.31 6.91
N THR A 84 10.32 -8.19 6.02
CA THR A 84 11.12 -9.29 5.47
C THR A 84 12.24 -8.76 4.57
N LEU A 85 11.98 -7.70 3.79
CA LEU A 85 12.98 -7.02 2.97
C LEU A 85 14.11 -6.46 3.87
N LEU A 86 13.76 -5.76 4.94
CA LEU A 86 14.73 -5.23 5.91
C LEU A 86 15.48 -6.35 6.62
N TYR A 87 14.80 -7.42 7.01
CA TYR A 87 15.44 -8.60 7.57
C TYR A 87 16.54 -9.14 6.65
N LYS A 88 16.25 -9.32 5.35
CA LYS A 88 17.22 -9.78 4.35
C LYS A 88 18.39 -8.80 4.17
N ILE A 89 18.11 -7.50 4.10
CA ILE A 89 19.12 -6.42 4.01
C ILE A 89 20.05 -6.44 5.24
N CYS A 90 19.49 -6.49 6.44
CA CYS A 90 20.24 -6.52 7.70
C CYS A 90 21.06 -7.81 7.83
N SER A 91 20.52 -8.95 7.40
CA SER A 91 21.22 -10.25 7.44
C SER A 91 22.46 -10.22 6.58
N ALA A 92 22.36 -9.68 5.35
CA ALA A 92 23.50 -9.48 4.47
C ALA A 92 24.52 -8.49 5.07
N PHE A 93 24.07 -7.38 5.65
CA PHE A 93 24.95 -6.42 6.31
C PHE A 93 25.75 -7.03 7.46
N PHE A 94 25.08 -7.68 8.42
CA PHE A 94 25.75 -8.27 9.58
C PHE A 94 26.69 -9.40 9.18
N TYR A 95 26.34 -10.18 8.16
CA TYR A 95 27.24 -11.20 7.61
C TYR A 95 28.56 -10.59 7.11
N HIS A 96 28.50 -9.52 6.32
CA HIS A 96 29.69 -8.84 5.82
C HIS A 96 30.47 -8.11 6.91
N TRP A 97 29.80 -7.52 7.90
CA TRP A 97 30.48 -6.91 9.04
C TRP A 97 31.22 -7.98 9.87
N GLU A 98 30.60 -9.13 10.14
CA GLU A 98 31.26 -10.27 10.78
C GLU A 98 32.50 -10.72 10.01
N TRP A 99 32.41 -10.78 8.69
CA TRP A 99 33.53 -11.12 7.83
C TRP A 99 34.68 -10.10 7.98
N GLU A 100 34.40 -8.80 7.91
CA GLU A 100 35.43 -7.76 8.12
C GLU A 100 36.05 -7.80 9.53
N LEU A 101 35.25 -8.14 10.55
CA LEU A 101 35.73 -8.31 11.93
C LEU A 101 36.75 -9.46 12.02
N GLN A 102 36.45 -10.60 11.38
CA GLN A 102 37.32 -11.77 11.36
C GLN A 102 38.65 -11.49 10.65
N HIS A 103 38.67 -10.55 9.70
CA HIS A 103 39.86 -10.16 8.94
C HIS A 103 40.53 -8.89 9.50
N GLY A 104 40.11 -8.41 10.67
CA GLY A 104 40.71 -7.24 11.34
C GLY A 104 40.52 -5.92 10.59
N GLN A 105 39.54 -5.82 9.68
CA GLN A 105 39.27 -4.62 8.88
C GLN A 105 38.37 -3.61 9.60
N THR A 106 37.69 -4.04 10.67
CA THR A 106 36.76 -3.22 11.45
C THR A 106 36.70 -3.67 12.92
N SER A 107 35.85 -3.04 13.74
CA SER A 107 35.67 -3.38 15.17
C SER A 107 34.18 -3.40 15.57
N THR A 108 33.87 -3.97 16.73
CA THR A 108 32.50 -4.04 17.26
C THR A 108 31.97 -2.68 17.70
N HIS A 109 32.86 -1.74 18.02
CA HIS A 109 32.51 -0.40 18.50
C HIS A 109 32.47 0.64 17.37
N LYS A 110 32.87 0.27 16.15
CA LYS A 110 32.88 1.15 14.98
C LYS A 110 32.25 0.42 13.79
N PRO A 111 31.06 0.84 13.33
CA PRO A 111 30.46 0.22 12.16
C PRO A 111 31.33 0.46 10.91
N PRO A 112 31.34 -0.47 9.96
CA PRO A 112 32.09 -0.32 8.72
C PRO A 112 31.53 0.87 7.92
N GLN A 113 32.42 1.55 7.21
CA GLN A 113 32.05 2.63 6.30
C GLN A 113 32.32 2.18 4.87
N ASN A 114 31.41 2.47 3.94
CA ASN A 114 31.57 2.11 2.53
C ASN A 114 31.75 0.59 2.32
N LEU A 115 31.06 -0.21 3.13
CA LEU A 115 31.06 -1.67 3.13
C LEU A 115 30.66 -2.18 1.76
N SER A 116 31.47 -3.08 1.20
CA SER A 116 31.12 -3.78 -0.03
C SER A 116 30.27 -5.00 0.31
N ILE A 117 29.15 -5.17 -0.39
CA ILE A 117 28.27 -6.33 -0.23
C ILE A 117 28.27 -7.13 -1.52
N ALA A 118 29.45 -7.58 -1.95
CA ALA A 118 29.54 -8.48 -3.10
C ALA A 118 29.37 -9.93 -2.63
N PHE A 119 28.69 -10.76 -3.42
CA PHE A 119 28.63 -12.23 -3.26
C PHE A 119 27.89 -12.79 -2.01
N ALA A 120 27.15 -11.99 -1.22
CA ALA A 120 26.31 -12.52 -0.13
C ALA A 120 24.92 -12.99 -0.61
N ASN A 121 24.86 -14.21 -1.12
CA ASN A 121 23.60 -14.96 -1.21
C ASN A 121 23.12 -15.41 0.17
N GLU A 122 21.81 -15.64 0.32
CA GLU A 122 21.20 -16.06 1.60
C GLU A 122 21.84 -17.32 2.17
N ILE A 123 22.26 -18.24 1.29
CA ILE A 123 22.94 -19.48 1.66
C ILE A 123 24.24 -19.27 2.45
N PHE A 124 24.84 -18.09 2.36
CA PHE A 124 26.08 -17.78 3.07
C PHE A 124 25.84 -17.16 4.45
N TRP A 125 24.62 -16.76 4.79
CA TRP A 125 24.35 -16.09 6.06
C TRP A 125 24.60 -17.01 7.26
N SER A 126 25.31 -16.49 8.26
CA SER A 126 25.58 -17.21 9.49
C SER A 126 24.31 -17.22 10.36
N LYS A 127 24.14 -18.23 11.21
CA LYS A 127 23.06 -18.23 12.22
C LYS A 127 23.13 -16.99 13.14
N ASP A 128 24.33 -16.45 13.30
CA ASP A 128 24.60 -15.31 14.16
C ASP A 128 24.22 -13.98 13.48
N SER A 129 24.49 -13.82 12.18
CA SER A 129 24.10 -12.65 11.40
C SER A 129 22.57 -12.53 11.29
N VAL A 130 21.89 -13.67 11.10
CA VAL A 130 20.43 -13.76 11.10
C VAL A 130 19.84 -13.32 12.44
N ARG A 131 20.36 -13.85 13.56
CA ARG A 131 19.89 -13.45 14.90
C ARG A 131 20.10 -11.97 15.19
N LYS A 132 21.24 -11.40 14.76
CA LYS A 132 21.47 -9.95 14.87
C LYS A 132 20.46 -9.16 14.06
N ALA A 133 20.17 -9.59 12.83
CA ALA A 133 19.16 -8.96 12.00
C ALA A 133 17.77 -8.99 12.66
N GLU A 134 17.33 -10.15 13.16
CA GLU A 134 16.04 -10.30 13.88
C GLU A 134 15.94 -9.36 15.08
N ALA A 135 17.01 -9.27 15.88
CA ALA A 135 17.03 -8.37 17.03
C ALA A 135 17.01 -6.89 16.60
N PHE A 136 17.72 -6.55 15.53
CA PHE A 136 17.89 -5.17 15.07
C PHE A 136 16.62 -4.59 14.41
N ILE A 137 15.90 -5.39 13.63
CA ILE A 137 14.68 -4.93 12.94
C ILE A 137 13.49 -4.67 13.88
N THR A 138 13.63 -4.95 15.18
CA THR A 138 12.60 -4.63 16.18
C THR A 138 12.44 -3.11 16.41
N GLY A 139 13.43 -2.31 15.98
CA GLY A 139 13.38 -0.85 16.00
C GLY A 139 12.46 -0.24 14.94
N ASP A 140 12.52 1.09 14.81
CA ASP A 140 11.81 1.80 13.74
C ASP A 140 12.36 1.37 12.36
N PRO A 141 11.50 0.88 11.44
CA PRO A 141 11.94 0.39 10.13
C PRO A 141 12.72 1.40 9.28
N LEU A 142 12.35 2.68 9.35
CA LEU A 142 13.01 3.75 8.58
C LEU A 142 14.39 4.06 9.15
N LEU A 143 14.52 4.03 10.47
CA LEU A 143 15.81 4.22 11.14
C LEU A 143 16.74 3.02 10.91
N VAL A 144 16.21 1.80 11.00
CA VAL A 144 16.94 0.57 10.67
C VAL A 144 17.48 0.64 9.25
N ALA A 145 16.63 1.00 8.27
CA ALA A 145 17.05 1.21 6.90
C ALA A 145 18.16 2.25 6.77
N GLN A 146 18.01 3.40 7.44
CA GLN A 146 19.00 4.49 7.40
C GLN A 146 20.36 4.07 7.94
N GLN A 147 20.38 3.39 9.09
CA GLN A 147 21.60 2.97 9.75
C GLN A 147 22.40 2.00 8.87
N ILE A 148 21.72 1.03 8.23
CA ILE A 148 22.36 0.10 7.30
C ILE A 148 22.83 0.85 6.05
N LYS A 149 21.95 1.64 5.43
CA LYS A 149 22.24 2.39 4.19
C LYS A 149 23.48 3.30 4.33
N ASN A 150 23.67 3.95 5.48
CA ASN A 150 24.85 4.77 5.77
C ASN A 150 26.18 4.00 5.76
N CYS A 151 26.13 2.68 5.98
CA CYS A 151 27.32 1.85 6.01
C CYS A 151 27.64 1.22 4.66
N ILE A 152 26.64 1.08 3.77
CA ILE A 152 26.80 0.39 2.48
C ILE A 152 27.39 1.33 1.43
N ARG A 153 28.28 0.80 0.59
CA ARG A 153 28.76 1.49 -0.60
C ARG A 153 27.59 1.90 -1.51
N PRO A 154 27.49 3.16 -1.97
CA PRO A 154 26.36 3.61 -2.79
C PRO A 154 26.10 2.77 -4.04
N ALA A 155 27.17 2.27 -4.69
CA ALA A 155 27.08 1.40 -5.86
C ALA A 155 26.44 0.03 -5.55
N ASP A 156 26.59 -0.47 -4.31
CA ASP A 156 26.12 -1.79 -3.89
C ASP A 156 24.69 -1.73 -3.33
N TRP A 157 24.17 -0.54 -2.99
CA TRP A 157 22.84 -0.39 -2.38
C TRP A 157 21.70 -0.91 -3.28
N LYS A 158 21.70 -0.52 -4.55
CA LYS A 158 20.70 -1.01 -5.52
C LYS A 158 20.80 -2.52 -5.72
N TRP A 159 22.02 -3.05 -5.74
CA TRP A 159 22.24 -4.48 -5.84
C TRP A 159 21.69 -5.21 -4.61
N LEU A 160 22.00 -4.73 -3.40
CA LEU A 160 21.50 -5.30 -2.16
C LEU A 160 19.97 -5.28 -2.10
N LEU A 161 19.34 -4.16 -2.48
CA LEU A 161 17.88 -4.07 -2.57
C LEU A 161 17.30 -5.11 -3.52
N ARG A 162 17.90 -5.26 -4.70
CA ARG A 162 17.46 -6.24 -5.70
C ARG A 162 17.57 -7.66 -5.16
N ARG A 163 18.68 -7.99 -4.51
CA ARG A 163 18.94 -9.32 -3.95
C ARG A 163 18.03 -9.62 -2.76
N ALA A 164 17.74 -8.63 -1.93
CA ALA A 164 16.78 -8.78 -0.85
C ALA A 164 15.35 -8.92 -1.38
N LEU A 165 15.01 -8.26 -2.48
CA LEU A 165 13.69 -8.32 -3.10
C LEU A 165 13.46 -9.63 -3.87
N TYR A 166 14.47 -10.10 -4.61
CA TYR A 166 14.41 -11.32 -5.42
C TYR A 166 15.50 -12.30 -4.98
N ASP A 167 15.11 -13.44 -4.42
CA ASP A 167 16.08 -14.50 -4.12
C ASP A 167 16.64 -15.11 -5.43
N ILE A 168 17.86 -15.66 -5.41
CA ILE A 168 18.40 -16.41 -6.58
C ILE A 168 17.59 -17.66 -6.81
N ASP A 169 17.15 -18.31 -5.74
CA ASP A 169 16.31 -19.50 -5.84
C ASP A 169 14.87 -19.13 -6.26
N ASP A 170 14.39 -17.92 -5.98
CA ASP A 170 13.10 -17.41 -6.51
C ASP A 170 13.14 -17.21 -8.03
N LEU A 171 14.31 -17.01 -8.63
CA LEU A 171 14.47 -16.98 -10.09
C LEU A 171 14.40 -18.39 -10.72
N VAL A 172 14.42 -19.46 -9.91
CA VAL A 172 14.51 -20.86 -10.35
C VAL A 172 13.36 -21.74 -9.82
N GLN A 173 12.73 -21.40 -8.68
CA GLN A 173 11.72 -22.23 -8.00
C GLN A 173 10.31 -21.62 -7.95
N HIS A 174 10.17 -20.30 -8.03
CA HIS A 174 8.89 -19.74 -8.46
C HIS A 174 8.82 -19.93 -9.97
N ASP A 175 7.78 -20.62 -10.47
CA ASP A 175 7.51 -20.80 -11.91
C ASP A 175 7.24 -19.47 -12.65
N GLY A 176 7.53 -18.33 -12.01
CA GLY A 176 7.21 -16.99 -12.48
C GLY A 176 5.71 -16.77 -12.62
N SER A 177 4.86 -17.68 -12.14
CA SER A 177 3.43 -17.55 -12.31
C SER A 177 2.91 -16.50 -11.32
N PRO A 178 2.26 -15.44 -11.82
CA PRO A 178 1.75 -14.39 -10.96
C PRO A 178 0.69 -14.93 -10.01
N SER A 179 0.61 -14.36 -8.82
CA SER A 179 -0.44 -14.73 -7.87
C SER A 179 -1.83 -14.47 -8.47
N GLU A 180 -2.84 -15.18 -7.98
CA GLU A 180 -4.24 -14.97 -8.37
C GLU A 180 -4.68 -13.51 -8.14
N LEU A 181 -4.15 -12.84 -7.11
CA LEU A 181 -4.43 -11.42 -6.88
C LEU A 181 -3.90 -10.54 -8.01
N ILE A 182 -2.65 -10.75 -8.44
CA ILE A 182 -2.05 -9.94 -9.51
C ILE A 182 -2.74 -10.25 -10.84
N LYS A 183 -3.04 -11.53 -11.14
CA LYS A 183 -3.84 -11.91 -12.31
C LYS A 183 -5.21 -11.23 -12.34
N MET A 184 -5.88 -11.15 -11.20
CA MET A 184 -7.19 -10.50 -11.11
C MET A 184 -7.08 -8.98 -11.23
N ILE A 185 -6.03 -8.35 -10.69
CA ILE A 185 -5.75 -6.92 -10.91
C ILE A 185 -5.47 -6.66 -12.40
N SER A 186 -4.68 -7.51 -13.06
CA SER A 186 -4.43 -7.43 -14.50
C SER A 186 -5.71 -7.57 -15.31
N SER A 187 -6.53 -8.57 -14.98
CA SER A 187 -7.86 -8.78 -15.59
C SER A 187 -8.79 -7.58 -15.37
N LEU A 188 -8.76 -6.97 -14.18
CA LEU A 188 -9.51 -5.75 -13.90
C LEU A 188 -9.04 -4.60 -14.82
N CYS A 189 -7.73 -4.43 -15.00
CA CYS A 189 -7.16 -3.45 -15.93
C CYS A 189 -7.58 -3.70 -17.38
N ALA A 190 -7.68 -4.97 -17.80
CA ALA A 190 -8.14 -5.37 -19.12
C ALA A 190 -9.65 -5.13 -19.33
N ILE A 191 -10.50 -5.67 -18.43
CA ILE A 191 -11.97 -5.60 -18.52
C ILE A 191 -12.47 -4.16 -18.40
N LYS A 192 -11.79 -3.36 -17.57
CA LYS A 192 -12.12 -1.95 -17.34
C LYS A 192 -11.16 -1.02 -18.07
N ALA A 193 -10.61 -1.47 -19.20
CA ALA A 193 -9.84 -0.62 -20.10
C ALA A 193 -10.64 0.66 -20.42
N GLY A 194 -10.03 1.82 -20.19
CA GLY A 194 -10.66 3.13 -20.32
C GLY A 194 -11.35 3.68 -19.07
N ARG A 195 -11.65 2.86 -18.04
CA ARG A 195 -12.12 3.34 -16.73
C ARG A 195 -11.02 3.42 -15.68
N ILE A 196 -10.01 2.56 -15.75
CA ILE A 196 -8.80 2.69 -14.93
C ILE A 196 -7.88 3.71 -15.59
N ARG A 197 -7.64 4.83 -14.90
CA ARG A 197 -6.87 5.96 -15.44
C ARG A 197 -5.40 5.92 -15.06
N ALA A 198 -5.08 5.28 -13.94
CA ALA A 198 -3.73 5.09 -13.45
C ALA A 198 -3.64 3.95 -12.45
N VAL A 199 -2.44 3.39 -12.32
CA VAL A 199 -2.04 2.56 -11.19
C VAL A 199 -0.91 3.29 -10.47
N ILE A 200 -0.97 3.38 -9.14
CA ILE A 200 0.15 3.81 -8.29
C ILE A 200 0.64 2.57 -7.55
N SER A 201 1.86 2.12 -7.82
CA SER A 201 2.48 1.01 -7.11
C SER A 201 3.56 1.53 -6.17
N TYR A 202 3.41 1.29 -4.86
CA TYR A 202 4.47 1.56 -3.89
C TYR A 202 5.52 0.44 -3.85
N ASN A 203 5.36 -0.57 -4.69
CA ASN A 203 6.25 -1.71 -4.77
C ASN A 203 7.34 -1.45 -5.81
N TYR A 204 8.51 -2.03 -5.57
CA TYR A 204 9.66 -1.86 -6.46
C TYR A 204 9.59 -2.76 -7.69
N ASP A 205 8.93 -3.91 -7.58
CA ASP A 205 8.89 -4.92 -8.63
C ASP A 205 8.01 -4.53 -9.83
N ASP A 206 8.07 -5.39 -10.87
CA ASP A 206 7.32 -5.29 -12.11
C ASP A 206 6.31 -6.44 -12.30
N LEU A 207 5.85 -7.08 -11.22
CA LEU A 207 5.00 -8.27 -11.35
C LEU A 207 3.65 -7.98 -12.04
N LEU A 208 3.06 -6.81 -11.78
CA LEU A 208 1.84 -6.39 -12.47
C LEU A 208 2.11 -6.19 -13.97
N GLU A 209 3.22 -5.55 -14.32
CA GLU A 209 3.64 -5.30 -15.69
C GLU A 209 3.85 -6.59 -16.47
N LEU A 210 4.45 -7.60 -15.84
CA LEU A 210 4.60 -8.92 -16.45
C LEU A 210 3.24 -9.55 -16.78
N CYS A 211 2.25 -9.43 -15.89
CA CYS A 211 0.87 -9.86 -16.16
C CYS A 211 0.21 -9.07 -17.29
N LEU A 212 0.27 -7.73 -17.23
CA LEU A 212 -0.33 -6.86 -18.24
C LEU A 212 0.27 -7.12 -19.61
N LYS A 213 1.58 -7.40 -19.68
CA LYS A 213 2.28 -7.79 -20.90
C LYS A 213 1.74 -9.12 -21.44
N ALA A 214 1.55 -10.13 -20.58
CA ALA A 214 0.98 -11.42 -20.97
C ALA A 214 -0.47 -11.27 -21.48
N ASP A 215 -1.26 -10.42 -20.83
CA ASP A 215 -2.66 -10.12 -21.18
C ASP A 215 -2.80 -9.12 -22.35
N ARG A 216 -1.68 -8.66 -22.93
CA ARG A 216 -1.62 -7.68 -24.02
C ARG A 216 -2.31 -6.35 -23.71
N VAL A 217 -2.35 -5.96 -22.44
CA VAL A 217 -2.84 -4.64 -22.00
C VAL A 217 -1.72 -3.63 -22.20
N PRO A 218 -1.89 -2.56 -23.01
CA PRO A 218 -0.85 -1.54 -23.15
C PRO A 218 -0.64 -0.80 -21.83
N TYR A 219 0.59 -0.84 -21.31
CA TYR A 219 0.97 -0.15 -20.08
C TYR A 219 2.28 0.65 -20.24
N LYS A 220 2.53 1.57 -19.32
CA LYS A 220 3.77 2.34 -19.25
C LYS A 220 4.21 2.52 -17.80
N PRO A 221 5.33 1.91 -17.36
CA PRO A 221 5.90 2.19 -16.05
C PRO A 221 6.53 3.59 -16.04
N ILE A 222 6.27 4.34 -14.99
CA ILE A 222 6.71 5.71 -14.76
C ILE A 222 7.33 5.79 -13.36
N TYR A 223 8.65 5.86 -13.34
CA TYR A 223 9.50 5.88 -12.15
C TYR A 223 10.41 7.12 -12.11
N ALA A 224 10.15 8.07 -13.00
CA ALA A 224 10.83 9.35 -13.14
C ALA A 224 9.83 10.38 -13.68
N LYS A 225 10.31 11.57 -14.10
CA LYS A 225 9.47 12.65 -14.63
C LYS A 225 8.41 12.10 -15.62
N PRO A 226 7.11 12.30 -15.36
CA PRO A 226 6.05 11.69 -16.16
C PRO A 226 6.09 12.23 -17.58
N ILE A 227 6.00 11.32 -18.54
CA ILE A 227 5.79 11.67 -19.95
C ILE A 227 4.31 11.99 -20.10
N ARG A 228 3.98 13.18 -20.60
CA ARG A 228 2.59 13.56 -20.86
C ARG A 228 2.03 12.73 -22.03
N ASN A 229 0.77 12.35 -21.92
CA ASN A 229 -0.06 11.81 -23.00
C ASN A 229 0.37 10.42 -23.52
N THR A 230 0.22 9.39 -22.68
CA THR A 230 0.41 7.99 -23.08
C THR A 230 -0.95 7.37 -23.44
N ALA A 231 -1.04 6.71 -24.61
CA ALA A 231 -2.22 5.89 -24.94
C ALA A 231 -2.31 4.61 -24.08
N ALA A 232 -1.19 4.24 -23.45
CA ALA A 232 -1.06 3.11 -22.54
C ALA A 232 -1.39 3.50 -21.09
N LEU A 233 -1.84 2.53 -20.29
CA LEU A 233 -2.13 2.68 -18.86
C LEU A 233 -0.86 3.08 -18.09
N PRO A 234 -0.80 4.28 -17.47
CA PRO A 234 0.35 4.66 -16.67
C PRO A 234 0.39 3.92 -15.33
N ILE A 235 1.57 3.39 -14.99
CA ILE A 235 1.87 2.76 -13.70
C ILE A 235 2.96 3.56 -13.02
N PHE A 236 2.61 4.29 -11.97
CA PHE A 236 3.52 5.17 -11.25
C PHE A 236 4.20 4.43 -10.11
N HIS A 237 5.53 4.51 -10.06
CA HIS A 237 6.35 3.94 -8.98
C HIS A 237 7.01 5.06 -8.17
N PRO A 238 6.27 5.76 -7.28
CA PRO A 238 6.79 6.88 -6.53
C PRO A 238 7.95 6.52 -5.59
N HIS A 239 8.07 5.26 -5.17
CA HIS A 239 9.14 4.79 -4.29
C HIS A 239 10.34 4.22 -5.04
N GLY A 240 10.27 4.08 -6.36
CA GLY A 240 11.32 3.51 -7.19
C GLY A 240 10.88 2.26 -7.93
N TYR A 241 11.60 1.94 -8.99
CA TYR A 241 11.32 0.82 -9.88
C TYR A 241 12.58 -0.03 -10.07
N LEU A 242 12.44 -1.33 -9.80
CA LEU A 242 13.48 -2.33 -9.76
C LEU A 242 12.95 -3.64 -10.36
N PRO A 243 12.70 -3.70 -11.68
CA PRO A 243 12.16 -4.89 -12.31
C PRO A 243 13.08 -6.10 -12.13
N ILE A 244 12.49 -7.29 -12.19
CA ILE A 244 13.19 -8.58 -12.00
C ILE A 244 14.29 -8.77 -13.04
N HIS A 245 14.05 -8.32 -14.28
CA HIS A 245 15.00 -8.39 -15.37
C HIS A 245 15.45 -6.99 -15.80
N GLY A 246 16.72 -6.67 -15.53
CA GLY A 246 17.34 -5.42 -16.01
C GLY A 246 16.96 -4.19 -15.21
N GLY A 247 16.23 -3.26 -15.81
CA GLY A 247 15.79 -2.01 -15.19
C GLY A 247 16.63 -0.78 -15.51
N PRO A 248 16.12 0.42 -15.19
CA PRO A 248 16.80 1.68 -15.49
C PRO A 248 18.14 1.75 -14.76
N ALA A 249 19.14 2.40 -15.39
CA ALA A 249 20.44 2.65 -14.74
C ALA A 249 20.23 3.44 -13.44
N GLU A 250 19.48 4.54 -13.53
CA GLU A 250 19.15 5.43 -12.42
C GLU A 250 17.69 5.22 -11.97
N SER A 251 17.49 4.94 -10.69
CA SER A 251 16.18 4.81 -10.03
C SER A 251 16.35 5.27 -8.58
N THR A 252 15.48 6.15 -8.12
CA THR A 252 15.48 6.62 -6.72
C THR A 252 14.67 5.67 -5.87
N PHE A 253 15.26 5.14 -4.80
CA PHE A 253 14.60 4.20 -3.88
C PHE A 253 14.24 4.89 -2.57
N VAL A 254 12.95 4.88 -2.21
CA VAL A 254 12.45 5.45 -0.95
C VAL A 254 12.27 4.33 0.07
N LEU A 255 13.25 4.18 0.98
CA LEU A 255 13.25 3.14 2.02
C LEU A 255 13.68 3.66 3.40
N SER A 256 14.62 4.60 3.45
CA SER A 256 15.21 5.10 4.70
C SER A 256 14.56 6.39 5.20
N GLU A 257 14.79 6.73 6.46
CA GLU A 257 14.32 7.98 7.08
C GLU A 257 14.67 9.20 6.21
N ASP A 258 15.93 9.34 5.77
CA ASP A 258 16.36 10.45 4.92
C ASP A 258 15.59 10.48 3.59
N ASP A 259 15.29 9.31 2.99
CA ASP A 259 14.54 9.28 1.73
C ASP A 259 13.13 9.83 1.92
N TYR A 260 12.46 9.45 3.02
CA TYR A 260 11.13 9.94 3.36
C TYR A 260 11.14 11.44 3.71
N VAL A 261 12.15 11.90 4.47
CA VAL A 261 12.34 13.31 4.81
C VAL A 261 12.59 14.14 3.55
N GLN A 262 13.50 13.69 2.68
CA GLN A 262 13.78 14.35 1.41
C GLN A 262 12.53 14.42 0.54
N ASN A 263 11.80 13.31 0.38
CA ASN A 263 10.56 13.30 -0.37
C ASN A 263 9.50 14.24 0.22
N ALA A 264 9.40 14.34 1.55
CA ALA A 264 8.49 15.28 2.21
C ALA A 264 8.91 16.75 2.01
N SER A 265 10.22 17.02 2.00
CA SER A 265 10.81 18.35 1.80
C SER A 265 10.69 18.87 0.36
N GLN A 266 10.36 18.00 -0.59
CA GLN A 266 10.15 18.33 -2.00
C GLN A 266 8.68 18.16 -2.43
N PRO A 267 7.74 19.02 -2.00
CA PRO A 267 6.33 18.92 -2.39
C PRO A 267 6.07 18.90 -3.90
N PHE A 268 6.95 19.57 -4.68
CA PHE A 268 6.88 19.66 -6.13
C PHE A 268 7.65 18.55 -6.85
N SER A 269 8.10 17.51 -6.13
CA SER A 269 8.64 16.30 -6.76
C SER A 269 7.57 15.67 -7.66
N TRP A 270 7.99 15.05 -8.76
CA TRP A 270 7.07 14.42 -9.70
C TRP A 270 6.21 13.35 -9.03
N SER A 271 6.80 12.61 -8.07
CA SER A 271 6.16 11.53 -7.33
C SER A 271 5.06 12.08 -6.40
N ASN A 272 5.30 13.19 -5.71
CA ASN A 272 4.27 13.82 -4.87
C ASN A 272 3.15 14.41 -5.72
N LEU A 273 3.49 15.11 -6.80
CA LEU A 273 2.50 15.76 -7.67
C LEU A 273 1.56 14.73 -8.33
N VAL A 274 2.09 13.62 -8.85
CA VAL A 274 1.25 12.61 -9.51
C VAL A 274 0.33 11.89 -8.52
N GLN A 275 0.79 11.63 -7.30
CA GLN A 275 -0.04 11.06 -6.25
C GLN A 275 -1.15 12.05 -5.83
N LEU A 276 -0.81 13.33 -5.60
CA LEU A 276 -1.80 14.36 -5.26
C LEU A 276 -2.85 14.53 -6.36
N GLU A 277 -2.41 14.60 -7.62
CA GLU A 277 -3.29 14.73 -8.77
C GLU A 277 -4.23 13.53 -8.88
N THR A 278 -3.70 12.31 -8.76
CA THR A 278 -4.50 11.09 -8.82
C THR A 278 -5.53 11.04 -7.70
N PHE A 279 -5.12 11.34 -6.46
CA PHE A 279 -6.03 11.35 -5.30
C PHE A 279 -7.07 12.47 -5.38
N ALA A 280 -6.77 13.58 -6.03
CA ALA A 280 -7.71 14.68 -6.23
C ALA A 280 -8.75 14.38 -7.33
N GLN A 281 -8.32 13.77 -8.43
CA GLN A 281 -9.14 13.58 -9.63
C GLN A 281 -10.00 12.30 -9.55
N TYR A 282 -9.45 11.22 -9.00
CA TYR A 282 -10.04 9.88 -9.09
C TYR A 282 -10.33 9.27 -7.72
N PRO A 283 -11.49 8.59 -7.56
CA PRO A 283 -11.66 7.56 -6.54
C PRO A 283 -10.52 6.54 -6.65
N CYS A 284 -9.88 6.24 -5.53
CA CYS A 284 -8.74 5.32 -5.49
C CYS A 284 -9.11 4.05 -4.74
N ILE A 285 -8.68 2.91 -5.26
CA ILE A 285 -8.88 1.59 -4.65
C ILE A 285 -7.53 1.08 -4.17
N PHE A 286 -7.35 1.02 -2.86
CA PHE A 286 -6.15 0.55 -2.19
C PHE A 286 -6.22 -0.98 -2.00
N ILE A 287 -5.25 -1.69 -2.56
CA ILE A 287 -5.13 -3.16 -2.49
C ILE A 287 -3.73 -3.51 -2.00
N GLY A 288 -3.64 -4.36 -0.98
CA GLY A 288 -2.35 -4.74 -0.37
C GLY A 288 -1.59 -3.60 0.32
N ALA A 289 -2.23 -2.43 0.48
CA ALA A 289 -1.68 -1.30 1.21
C ALA A 289 -2.14 -1.34 2.67
N SER A 290 -1.21 -1.27 3.62
CA SER A 290 -1.52 -1.28 5.06
C SER A 290 -2.22 -0.01 5.53
N MET A 291 -2.17 1.06 4.72
CA MET A 291 -2.64 2.40 5.05
C MET A 291 -1.99 3.03 6.29
N LYS A 292 -0.85 2.49 6.76
CA LYS A 292 -0.09 3.01 7.92
C LYS A 292 1.01 4.01 7.52
N ASP A 293 1.39 4.06 6.24
CA ASP A 293 2.43 4.94 5.73
C ASP A 293 2.07 6.43 5.91
N THR A 294 2.93 7.17 6.61
CA THR A 294 2.71 8.58 6.95
C THR A 294 2.77 9.50 5.73
N ALA A 295 3.61 9.19 4.73
CA ALA A 295 3.72 9.96 3.49
C ALA A 295 2.44 9.81 2.65
N LEU A 296 1.92 8.58 2.49
CA LEU A 296 0.63 8.35 1.84
C LEU A 296 -0.51 9.10 2.55
N ARG A 297 -0.60 8.98 3.88
CA ARG A 297 -1.64 9.65 4.69
C ARG A 297 -1.55 11.18 4.60
N ARG A 298 -0.33 11.74 4.54
CA ARG A 298 -0.09 13.17 4.30
C ARG A 298 -0.67 13.60 2.95
N LEU A 299 -0.36 12.86 1.88
CA LEU A 299 -0.84 13.19 0.53
C LEU A 299 -2.37 13.07 0.43
N LEU A 300 -2.98 12.06 1.05
CA LEU A 300 -4.45 11.96 1.14
C LEU A 300 -5.07 13.13 1.91
N ARG A 301 -4.44 13.58 3.00
CA ARG A 301 -4.92 14.73 3.76
C ARG A 301 -4.84 16.02 2.93
N LEU A 302 -3.77 16.18 2.15
CA LEU A 302 -3.58 17.32 1.25
C LEU A 302 -4.52 17.29 0.05
N SER A 303 -4.75 16.14 -0.59
CA SER A 303 -5.67 16.06 -1.72
C SER A 303 -7.10 16.44 -1.30
N ARG A 304 -7.50 16.08 -0.09
CA ARG A 304 -8.83 16.38 0.46
C ARG A 304 -9.14 17.84 0.69
N THR A 305 -8.15 18.68 0.95
CA THR A 305 -8.38 20.13 1.11
C THR A 305 -8.84 20.75 -0.20
N THR A 306 -8.47 20.14 -1.33
CA THR A 306 -8.85 20.58 -2.68
C THR A 306 -10.08 19.83 -3.20
N HIS A 307 -10.14 18.50 -3.01
CA HIS A 307 -11.21 17.65 -3.53
C HIS A 307 -11.59 16.54 -2.54
N ALA A 308 -12.85 16.50 -2.13
CA ALA A 308 -13.37 15.47 -1.24
C ALA A 308 -13.76 14.18 -2.00
N GLN A 309 -12.77 13.46 -2.53
CA GLN A 309 -12.99 12.15 -3.16
C GLN A 309 -13.32 11.08 -2.11
N ALA A 310 -14.10 10.08 -2.55
CA ALA A 310 -14.31 8.85 -1.79
C ALA A 310 -13.33 7.79 -2.32
N HIS A 311 -12.38 7.39 -1.47
CA HIS A 311 -11.46 6.30 -1.76
C HIS A 311 -11.89 5.03 -1.02
N PHE A 312 -11.32 3.88 -1.38
CA PHE A 312 -11.71 2.58 -0.83
C PHE A 312 -10.48 1.76 -0.52
N ALA A 313 -10.42 1.10 0.63
CA ALA A 313 -9.29 0.25 0.99
C ALA A 313 -9.77 -1.13 1.44
N PHE A 314 -9.25 -2.19 0.82
CA PHE A 314 -9.45 -3.53 1.31
C PHE A 314 -8.41 -3.85 2.37
N LEU A 315 -8.86 -4.13 3.59
CA LEU A 315 -7.99 -4.37 4.74
C LEU A 315 -8.33 -5.70 5.41
N PRO A 316 -7.33 -6.50 5.85
CA PRO A 316 -7.63 -7.65 6.68
C PRO A 316 -8.18 -7.20 8.05
N ALA A 317 -9.08 -7.98 8.62
CA ALA A 317 -9.43 -7.87 10.05
C ALA A 317 -8.22 -8.28 10.91
N SER A 318 -8.08 -7.66 12.08
CA SER A 318 -7.06 -8.03 13.05
C SER A 318 -7.31 -9.43 13.63
N GLU A 319 -6.24 -10.20 13.80
CA GLU A 319 -6.26 -11.56 14.38
C GLU A 319 -5.39 -11.63 15.65
N PRO A 320 -5.83 -12.33 16.71
CA PRO A 320 -7.13 -12.98 16.86
C PRO A 320 -8.27 -11.97 17.05
N MET A 321 -9.46 -12.31 16.54
CA MET A 321 -10.68 -11.52 16.74
C MET A 321 -11.09 -11.47 18.22
N THR A 322 -10.64 -10.43 18.89
CA THR A 322 -10.96 -10.08 20.28
C THR A 322 -11.62 -8.70 20.32
N GLN A 323 -12.36 -8.42 21.40
CA GLN A 323 -12.93 -7.08 21.62
C GLN A 323 -11.88 -5.96 21.49
N GLN A 324 -10.66 -6.20 22.01
CA GLN A 324 -9.56 -5.25 21.90
C GLN A 324 -9.14 -5.02 20.44
N SER A 325 -8.94 -6.08 19.66
CA SER A 325 -8.56 -5.98 18.25
C SER A 325 -9.64 -5.28 17.41
N GLU A 326 -10.92 -5.54 17.70
CA GLU A 326 -12.04 -4.89 17.03
C GLU A 326 -12.09 -3.39 17.35
N MET A 327 -11.80 -3.00 18.60
CA MET A 327 -11.69 -1.59 18.98
C MET A 327 -10.54 -0.88 18.27
N PHE A 328 -9.39 -1.54 18.12
CA PHE A 328 -8.24 -1.00 17.40
C PHE A 328 -8.52 -0.85 15.91
N ASP A 329 -9.16 -1.85 15.29
CA ASP A 329 -9.61 -1.78 13.91
C ASP A 329 -10.61 -0.63 13.71
N ALA A 330 -11.62 -0.52 14.58
CA ALA A 330 -12.61 0.55 14.49
C ALA A 330 -12.00 1.95 14.66
N LEU A 331 -11.00 2.12 15.53
CA LEU A 331 -10.27 3.37 15.68
C LEU A 331 -9.48 3.72 14.41
N PHE A 332 -8.80 2.73 13.83
CA PHE A 332 -8.05 2.90 12.58
C PHE A 332 -8.96 3.26 11.41
N ASP A 333 -10.10 2.60 11.31
CA ASP A 333 -11.11 2.82 10.27
C ASP A 333 -11.74 4.20 10.39
N HIS A 334 -12.01 4.64 11.63
CA HIS A 334 -12.48 5.99 11.87
C HIS A 334 -11.49 7.04 11.36
N ASP A 335 -10.19 6.88 11.64
CA ASP A 335 -9.16 7.79 11.17
C ASP A 335 -9.05 7.77 9.63
N LEU A 336 -9.09 6.59 8.99
CA LEU A 336 -9.16 6.47 7.53
C LEU A 336 -10.38 7.18 6.92
N LYS A 337 -11.52 7.11 7.59
CA LYS A 337 -12.72 7.83 7.16
C LYS A 337 -12.57 9.35 7.25
N THR A 338 -11.75 9.87 8.17
CA THR A 338 -11.39 11.31 8.16
C THR A 338 -10.56 11.69 6.93
N LEU A 339 -9.75 10.75 6.43
CA LEU A 339 -9.07 10.80 5.13
C LEU A 339 -9.99 10.39 3.95
N GLY A 340 -11.28 10.17 4.22
CA GLY A 340 -12.32 9.71 3.28
C GLY A 340 -11.94 8.49 2.46
N VAL A 341 -11.19 7.61 3.09
CA VAL A 341 -11.04 6.23 2.69
C VAL A 341 -12.14 5.44 3.41
N TYR A 342 -12.95 4.73 2.64
CA TYR A 342 -13.92 3.76 3.15
C TYR A 342 -13.23 2.40 3.20
N ASP A 343 -13.11 1.82 4.38
CA ASP A 343 -12.57 0.48 4.58
C ASP A 343 -13.58 -0.60 4.15
N VAL A 344 -13.04 -1.69 3.62
CA VAL A 344 -13.72 -2.97 3.45
C VAL A 344 -12.89 -4.01 4.18
N ARG A 345 -13.21 -4.25 5.45
CA ARG A 345 -12.52 -5.24 6.27
C ARG A 345 -13.01 -6.65 6.01
N TYR A 346 -12.10 -7.54 5.64
CA TYR A 346 -12.39 -8.94 5.37
C TYR A 346 -11.61 -9.85 6.32
N ARG A 347 -12.19 -11.00 6.65
CA ARG A 347 -11.51 -12.02 7.46
C ARG A 347 -10.44 -12.71 6.64
N VAL A 348 -9.30 -12.97 7.28
CA VAL A 348 -8.23 -13.77 6.70
C VAL A 348 -8.41 -15.24 7.07
N SER A 349 -7.99 -16.14 6.21
CA SER A 349 -7.98 -17.58 6.49
C SER A 349 -6.81 -17.95 7.40
N GLU A 350 -7.00 -18.96 8.26
CA GLU A 350 -5.91 -19.56 9.05
C GLU A 350 -4.91 -20.30 8.15
N ALA A 351 -5.35 -20.78 6.98
CA ALA A 351 -4.49 -21.47 6.02
C ALA A 351 -3.56 -20.45 5.30
N PRO A 352 -2.22 -20.58 5.40
CA PRO A 352 -1.29 -19.59 4.83
C PRO A 352 -1.43 -19.42 3.32
N LYS A 353 -1.69 -20.50 2.58
CA LYS A 353 -1.80 -20.51 1.11
C LYS A 353 -3.02 -19.72 0.61
N ASP A 354 -4.09 -19.68 1.39
CA ASP A 354 -5.37 -19.05 1.06
C ASP A 354 -5.71 -17.89 2.02
N ARG A 355 -4.68 -17.33 2.69
CA ARG A 355 -4.83 -16.33 3.75
C ARG A 355 -5.73 -15.16 3.35
N HIS A 356 -5.62 -14.73 2.09
CA HIS A 356 -6.38 -13.61 1.53
C HIS A 356 -7.42 -14.03 0.47
N GLU A 357 -7.89 -15.28 0.47
CA GLU A 357 -8.90 -15.75 -0.51
C GLU A 357 -10.17 -14.88 -0.50
N ARG A 358 -10.61 -14.40 0.67
CA ARG A 358 -11.79 -13.54 0.76
C ARG A 358 -11.59 -12.19 0.05
N LEU A 359 -10.36 -11.65 0.02
CA LEU A 359 -10.05 -10.47 -0.78
C LEU A 359 -10.31 -10.75 -2.26
N LEU A 360 -9.91 -11.94 -2.73
CA LEU A 360 -10.09 -12.33 -4.13
C LEU A 360 -11.57 -12.30 -4.51
N LYS A 361 -12.40 -12.98 -3.72
CA LYS A 361 -13.85 -13.02 -3.89
C LYS A 361 -14.51 -11.65 -3.84
N LEU A 362 -14.07 -10.75 -2.96
CA LEU A 362 -14.62 -9.41 -2.86
C LEU A 362 -14.29 -8.55 -4.09
N ILE A 363 -13.08 -8.65 -4.64
CA ILE A 363 -12.72 -7.94 -5.87
C ILE A 363 -13.50 -8.52 -7.06
N GLU A 364 -13.62 -9.85 -7.16
CA GLU A 364 -14.44 -10.51 -8.19
C GLU A 364 -15.91 -10.07 -8.11
N LEU A 365 -16.46 -10.00 -6.90
CA LEU A 365 -17.81 -9.51 -6.66
C LEU A 365 -17.95 -8.04 -7.06
N ALA A 366 -16.95 -7.20 -6.76
CA ALA A 366 -16.95 -5.80 -7.15
C ALA A 366 -16.89 -5.64 -8.68
N ILE A 367 -16.11 -6.47 -9.37
CA ILE A 367 -16.04 -6.53 -10.84
C ILE A 367 -17.38 -6.94 -11.40
N THR A 368 -17.98 -8.02 -10.91
CA THR A 368 -19.25 -8.57 -11.40
C THR A 368 -20.40 -7.58 -11.23
N CYS A 369 -20.44 -6.89 -10.09
CA CYS A 369 -21.48 -5.91 -9.78
C CYS A 369 -21.20 -4.51 -10.35
N SER A 370 -20.02 -4.26 -10.92
CA SER A 370 -19.64 -2.92 -11.43
C SER A 370 -20.46 -2.44 -12.63
N CYS A 371 -21.21 -3.31 -13.31
CA CYS A 371 -22.10 -2.92 -14.41
C CYS A 371 -23.56 -2.79 -13.96
N ASP A 372 -23.94 -3.46 -12.87
CA ASP A 372 -25.26 -3.36 -12.25
C ASP A 372 -25.14 -3.75 -10.78
N ARG A 373 -25.19 -2.75 -9.91
CA ARG A 373 -25.06 -2.95 -8.46
C ARG A 373 -26.17 -3.81 -7.86
N LYS A 374 -27.33 -3.95 -8.52
CA LYS A 374 -28.45 -4.74 -7.98
C LYS A 374 -28.13 -6.22 -7.95
N LYS A 375 -27.24 -6.69 -8.84
CA LYS A 375 -26.78 -8.09 -8.90
C LYS A 375 -26.21 -8.61 -7.58
N ILE A 376 -25.68 -7.73 -6.73
CA ILE A 376 -25.14 -8.14 -5.43
C ILE A 376 -26.20 -8.80 -4.52
N TRP A 377 -27.47 -8.46 -4.71
CA TRP A 377 -28.58 -9.01 -3.93
C TRP A 377 -29.02 -10.39 -4.42
N ASP A 378 -28.67 -10.75 -5.66
CA ASP A 378 -29.03 -12.02 -6.28
C ASP A 378 -27.91 -13.08 -6.11
N ILE A 379 -26.70 -12.63 -5.76
CA ILE A 379 -25.54 -13.50 -5.53
C ILE A 379 -25.64 -14.12 -4.14
N ARG A 380 -25.75 -15.45 -4.09
CA ARG A 380 -25.68 -16.22 -2.84
C ARG A 380 -24.27 -16.22 -2.28
N LYS A 381 -24.15 -16.55 -0.99
CA LYS A 381 -22.88 -16.52 -0.24
C LYS A 381 -21.74 -17.22 -1.02
N ALA A 382 -20.69 -16.46 -1.34
CA ALA A 382 -19.50 -16.88 -2.10
C ALA A 382 -18.33 -17.27 -1.18
#